data_AF-A0A7C2GI23-F1
#
_entry.id   AF-A0A7C2GI23-F1
#
_cell.length_a   1.000
_cell.length_b   1.000
_cell.length_c   1.000
_cell.angle_alpha   90.00
_cell.angle_beta   90.00
_cell.angle_gamma   90.00
#
_symmetry.space_group_name_H-M   'P 1'
#
loop_
_entity.id
_entity.type
_entity.pdbx_description
1 polymer ?
#
loop_
_entity_poly.entity_id
_entity_poly.type
_entity_poly.pdbx_seq_one_letter_code
_entity_poly.pdbx_strand_id
1 'polypeptide(L)'
;MKPRFETVELLSPTGEVVELKVVKRGLAQARPEPVDRNKPAWIKAPLPTGPRYQALKGMVQELRLHTVCQEALCPNIGECWTHGTLTVMLLGDICTRACKFCAVHTGNPRGLVDPEEPRRVAEA
;
A
#
# COMPACT_ATOMS: atom_id res chain seq x y z
N MET A 1 11.76 -8.53 16.86
CA MET A 1 10.56 -9.15 16.25
C MET A 1 11.00 -9.78 14.95
N LYS A 2 10.75 -11.08 14.75
CA LYS A 2 11.12 -11.75 13.50
C LYS A 2 10.21 -11.23 12.38
N PRO A 3 10.72 -10.96 11.17
CA PRO A 3 9.88 -10.54 10.05
C PRO A 3 8.80 -11.60 9.78
N ARG A 4 7.54 -11.14 9.66
CA ARG A 4 6.41 -12.01 9.32
C ARG A 4 6.28 -12.06 7.80
N PHE A 5 6.53 -13.24 7.25
CA PHE A 5 6.36 -13.49 5.83
C PHE A 5 4.92 -13.87 5.50
N GLU A 6 4.47 -13.47 4.33
CA GLU A 6 3.16 -13.79 3.75
C GLU A 6 3.33 -14.06 2.26
N THR A 7 2.45 -14.89 1.70
CA THR A 7 2.36 -15.13 0.26
C THR A 7 1.35 -14.15 -0.33
N VAL A 8 1.76 -13.41 -1.36
CA VAL A 8 0.90 -12.53 -2.15
C VAL A 8 0.85 -13.07 -3.56
N GLU A 9 -0.35 -13.07 -4.14
CA GLU A 9 -0.58 -13.43 -5.53
C GLU A 9 -0.51 -12.17 -6.39
N LEU A 10 0.38 -12.18 -7.39
CA LEU A 10 0.43 -11.15 -8.42
C LEU A 10 -0.02 -11.76 -9.74
N LEU A 11 -0.83 -11.01 -10.48
CA LEU A 11 -1.15 -11.36 -11.86
C LEU A 11 0.00 -10.91 -12.76
N SER A 12 0.57 -11.84 -13.52
CA SER A 12 1.57 -11.52 -14.53
C SER A 12 0.93 -10.82 -15.72
N PRO A 13 1.72 -10.11 -16.54
CA PRO A 13 1.24 -9.57 -17.82
C PRO A 13 0.69 -10.63 -18.78
N THR A 14 1.08 -11.90 -18.62
CA THR A 14 0.60 -13.04 -19.41
C THR A 14 -0.67 -13.68 -18.83
N GLY A 15 -1.20 -13.17 -17.72
CA GLY A 15 -2.40 -13.68 -17.05
C GLY A 15 -2.14 -14.86 -16.10
N GLU A 16 -0.88 -15.18 -15.82
CA GLU A 16 -0.50 -16.21 -14.86
C GLU A 16 -0.48 -15.65 -13.44
N VAL A 17 -0.92 -16.45 -12.46
CA VAL A 17 -0.82 -16.07 -11.05
C VAL A 17 0.57 -16.46 -10.54
N VAL A 18 1.33 -15.48 -10.05
CA VAL A 18 2.66 -15.66 -9.48
C VAL A 18 2.60 -15.45 -7.97
N GLU A 19 2.91 -16.50 -7.22
CA GLU A 19 3.03 -16.43 -5.77
C GLU A 19 4.38 -15.86 -5.35
N LEU A 20 4.35 -14.79 -4.57
CA LEU A 20 5.54 -14.15 -4.00
C LEU A 20 5.53 -14.15 -2.49
N LYS A 21 6.69 -14.44 -1.90
CA LYS A 21 6.92 -14.32 -0.46
C LYS A 21 7.38 -12.91 -0.13
N VAL A 22 6.62 -12.19 0.69
CA VAL A 22 6.93 -10.81 1.10
C VAL A 22 6.95 -10.66 2.61
N VAL A 23 7.61 -9.62 3.10
CA VAL A 23 7.42 -9.14 4.47
C VAL A 23 6.24 -8.18 4.50
N LYS A 24 5.19 -8.55 5.24
CA LYS A 24 3.97 -7.73 5.36
C LYS A 24 4.28 -6.44 6.12
N ARG A 25 3.91 -5.28 5.57
CA ARG A 25 4.05 -3.96 6.21
C ARG A 25 5.49 -3.52 6.49
N GLY A 26 6.42 -3.86 5.62
CA GLY A 26 7.85 -3.50 5.72
C GLY A 26 8.62 -4.20 6.84
N LEU A 27 9.93 -3.92 6.92
CA LEU A 27 10.80 -4.42 8.00
C LEU A 27 10.64 -3.57 9.27
N ALA A 28 9.55 -3.78 10.01
CA ALA A 28 9.38 -3.15 11.32
C ALA A 28 10.47 -3.62 12.30
N GLN A 29 11.25 -2.69 12.84
CA GLN A 29 12.20 -2.99 13.91
C GLN A 29 11.46 -3.16 15.24
N ALA A 30 11.89 -4.12 16.06
CA ALA A 30 11.43 -4.16 17.45
C ALA A 30 11.99 -2.94 18.18
N ARG A 31 11.11 -2.18 18.81
CA ARG A 31 11.53 -1.19 19.81
C ARG A 31 11.84 -1.93 21.12
N PRO A 32 12.92 -1.57 21.84
CA PRO A 32 13.17 -2.11 23.18
C PRO A 32 12.04 -1.67 24.12
N GLU A 33 11.47 -2.61 24.88
CA GLU A 33 10.36 -2.35 25.81
C GLU A 33 10.87 -1.70 27.12
N PRO A 34 10.04 -0.89 27.81
CA PRO A 34 8.64 -0.61 27.52
C PRO A 34 8.46 0.56 26.55
N VAL A 35 7.61 0.38 25.54
CA VAL A 35 7.23 1.44 24.58
C VAL A 35 5.76 1.79 24.82
N ASP A 36 5.47 3.04 25.15
CA ASP A 36 4.09 3.54 25.09
C ASP A 36 3.61 3.50 23.63
N ARG A 37 2.63 2.64 23.36
CA ARG A 37 2.05 2.43 22.03
C ARG A 37 0.87 3.37 21.77
N ASN A 38 0.45 4.15 22.76
CA ASN A 38 -0.62 5.11 22.59
C ASN A 38 -0.09 6.35 21.87
N LYS A 39 -0.61 6.57 20.67
CA LYS A 39 -0.40 7.85 20.00
C LYS A 39 -1.08 8.96 20.82
N PRO A 40 -0.42 10.13 21.01
CA PRO A 40 -1.06 11.30 21.60
C PRO A 40 -2.36 11.66 20.87
N ALA A 41 -3.33 12.25 21.58
CA ALA A 41 -4.63 12.57 20.99
C ALA A 41 -4.54 13.46 19.74
N TRP A 42 -3.60 14.41 19.71
CA TRP A 42 -3.45 15.39 18.63
C TRP A 42 -2.96 14.84 17.29
N ILE A 43 -2.43 13.60 17.24
CA ILE A 43 -1.96 12.96 15.99
C ILE A 43 -2.89 11.84 15.51
N LYS A 44 -4.01 11.61 16.20
CA LYS A 44 -4.99 10.60 15.79
C LYS A 44 -5.86 11.14 14.67
N ALA A 45 -5.88 10.44 13.55
CA ALA A 45 -6.78 10.75 12.43
C ALA A 45 -8.15 10.09 12.64
N PRO A 46 -9.26 10.74 12.20
CA PRO A 46 -10.56 10.13 12.18
C PRO A 46 -10.63 8.98 11.17
N LEU A 47 -11.57 8.05 11.36
CA LEU A 47 -11.80 7.00 10.37
C LEU A 47 -12.35 7.59 9.07
N PRO A 48 -11.83 7.19 7.90
CA PRO A 48 -12.32 7.68 6.62
C PRO A 48 -13.76 7.22 6.40
N THR A 49 -14.66 8.17 6.15
CA THR A 49 -16.08 7.92 5.88
C THR A 49 -16.57 8.83 4.76
N GLY A 50 -17.73 8.52 4.18
CA GLY A 50 -18.37 9.36 3.17
C GLY A 50 -18.24 8.85 1.72
N PRO A 51 -19.09 9.39 0.82
CA PRO A 51 -19.26 8.83 -0.53
C PRO A 51 -18.05 9.05 -1.44
N ARG A 52 -17.36 10.19 -1.37
CA ARG A 52 -16.19 10.46 -2.23
C ARG A 52 -15.01 9.55 -1.90
N TYR A 53 -14.74 9.32 -0.62
CA TYR A 53 -13.76 8.33 -0.19
C TYR A 53 -14.08 6.93 -0.75
N GLN A 54 -15.33 6.48 -0.66
CA GLN A 54 -15.75 5.18 -1.18
C GLN A 54 -15.66 5.12 -2.70
N ALA A 55 -16.00 6.20 -3.41
CA ALA A 55 -15.88 6.29 -4.86
C ALA A 55 -14.43 6.15 -5.32
N LEU A 56 -13.49 6.89 -4.73
CA LEU A 56 -12.06 6.75 -5.04
C LEU A 56 -11.55 5.37 -4.67
N LYS A 57 -12.00 4.80 -3.54
CA LYS A 57 -11.64 3.44 -3.14
C LYS A 57 -12.09 2.40 -4.17
N GLY A 58 -13.33 2.52 -4.64
CA GLY A 58 -13.89 1.65 -5.68
C GLY A 58 -13.10 1.76 -6.97
N MET A 59 -12.88 3.00 -7.45
CA MET A 59 -12.11 3.28 -8.67
C MET A 59 -10.69 2.68 -8.63
N VAL A 60 -9.95 2.89 -7.54
CA VAL A 60 -8.59 2.32 -7.37
C VAL A 60 -8.61 0.79 -7.45
N GLN A 61 -9.63 0.15 -6.86
CA GLN A 61 -9.79 -1.30 -6.90
C GLN A 61 -10.20 -1.80 -8.30
N GLU A 62 -11.16 -1.14 -8.95
CA GLU A 62 -11.65 -1.47 -10.29
C GLU A 62 -10.54 -1.36 -11.34
N LEU A 63 -9.75 -0.29 -11.28
CA LEU A 63 -8.62 -0.03 -12.16
C LEU A 63 -7.34 -0.77 -11.76
N ARG A 64 -7.38 -1.60 -10.70
CA ARG A 64 -6.23 -2.39 -10.21
C ARG A 64 -4.98 -1.51 -10.03
N LEU A 65 -5.15 -0.37 -9.36
CA LEU A 65 -4.09 0.58 -9.06
C LEU A 65 -3.62 0.43 -7.61
N HIS A 66 -2.35 0.72 -7.37
CA HIS A 66 -1.80 0.85 -6.03
C HIS A 66 -1.60 2.32 -5.68
N THR A 67 -1.74 2.66 -4.41
CA THR A 67 -1.56 4.04 -3.94
C THR A 67 -0.68 4.08 -2.70
N VAL A 68 0.20 5.07 -2.61
CA VAL A 68 0.99 5.28 -1.37
C VAL A 68 0.08 5.64 -0.20
N CYS A 69 -1.12 6.16 -0.49
CA CYS A 69 -2.15 6.40 0.52
C CYS A 69 -2.49 5.10 1.29
N GLN A 70 -2.65 3.97 0.59
CA GLN A 70 -2.97 2.68 1.18
C GLN A 70 -1.72 1.93 1.63
N GLU A 71 -0.73 1.76 0.73
CA GLU A 71 0.41 0.87 0.97
C GLU A 71 1.34 1.40 2.07
N ALA A 72 1.44 2.73 2.23
CA ALA A 72 2.23 3.34 3.31
C ALA A 72 1.43 3.58 4.60
N LEU A 73 0.16 3.15 4.67
CA LEU A 73 -0.73 3.36 5.82
C LEU A 73 -0.88 4.86 6.19
N CYS A 74 -1.10 5.71 5.18
CA CYS A 74 -1.15 7.15 5.37
C CYS A 74 -2.34 7.57 6.24
N PRO A 75 -2.14 8.32 7.34
CA PRO A 75 -3.23 8.74 8.23
C PRO A 75 -4.19 9.73 7.54
N ASN A 76 -3.76 10.39 6.45
CA ASN A 76 -4.53 11.42 5.77
C ASN A 76 -5.39 10.88 4.62
N ILE A 77 -5.42 9.55 4.40
CA ILE A 77 -6.16 8.94 3.27
C ILE A 77 -7.63 9.39 3.21
N GLY A 78 -8.29 9.54 4.37
CA GLY A 78 -9.68 10.00 4.43
C GLY A 78 -9.87 11.43 3.94
N GLU A 79 -8.98 12.33 4.34
CA GLU A 79 -9.01 13.73 3.92
C GLU A 79 -8.69 13.88 2.43
N CYS A 80 -7.55 13.32 1.99
CA CYS A 80 -7.09 13.45 0.61
C CYS A 80 -8.12 12.88 -0.37
N TRP A 81 -8.63 11.68 -0.12
CA TRP A 81 -9.57 11.03 -1.03
C TRP A 81 -10.95 11.69 -1.02
N THR A 82 -11.39 12.26 0.11
CA THR A 82 -12.62 13.05 0.15
C THR A 82 -12.53 14.31 -0.72
N HIS A 83 -11.32 14.86 -0.87
CA HIS A 83 -11.05 15.97 -1.80
C HIS A 83 -10.85 15.52 -3.26
N GLY A 84 -10.81 14.21 -3.52
CA GLY A 84 -10.55 13.66 -4.86
C GLY A 84 -9.07 13.62 -5.22
N THR A 85 -8.18 13.62 -4.23
CA THR A 85 -6.73 13.58 -4.42
C THR A 85 -6.17 12.24 -3.95
N LEU A 86 -5.36 11.59 -4.79
CA LEU A 86 -4.59 10.41 -4.44
C LEU A 86 -3.18 10.52 -5.02
N THR A 87 -2.28 9.66 -4.55
CA THR A 87 -0.94 9.51 -5.13
C THR A 87 -0.76 8.05 -5.52
N VAL A 88 -0.67 7.80 -6.81
CA VAL A 88 -0.48 6.47 -7.38
C VAL A 88 0.92 5.97 -7.06
N MET A 89 1.02 4.69 -6.71
CA MET A 89 2.28 3.94 -6.72
C MET A 89 2.34 3.11 -7.99
N LEU A 90 3.36 3.38 -8.79
CA LEU A 90 3.66 2.59 -9.99
C LEU A 90 4.44 1.32 -9.62
N LEU A 91 4.38 0.32 -10.48
CA LEU A 91 5.10 -0.95 -10.35
C LEU A 91 4.66 -1.78 -9.14
N GLY A 92 3.40 -1.63 -8.72
CA GLY A 92 2.78 -2.45 -7.67
C GLY A 92 3.03 -1.99 -6.23
N ASP A 93 2.75 -2.88 -5.28
CA ASP A 93 2.82 -2.68 -3.83
C ASP A 93 4.06 -3.30 -3.16
N ILE A 94 4.94 -3.94 -3.94
CA ILE A 94 6.13 -4.64 -3.43
C ILE A 94 7.40 -3.89 -3.80
N CYS A 95 8.13 -3.43 -2.77
CA CYS A 95 9.42 -2.81 -2.92
C CYS A 95 10.57 -3.80 -2.65
N THR A 96 11.60 -3.79 -3.50
CA THR A 96 12.83 -4.57 -3.31
C THR A 96 13.72 -4.00 -2.19
N ARG A 97 13.51 -2.73 -1.82
CA ARG A 97 14.21 -2.09 -0.71
C ARG A 97 13.49 -2.32 0.60
N ALA A 98 14.26 -2.25 1.68
CA ALA A 98 13.78 -2.52 3.03
C ALA A 98 14.04 -1.33 3.98
N CYS A 99 13.52 -0.17 3.59
CA CYS A 99 13.63 1.04 4.39
C CYS A 99 12.97 0.84 5.76
N LYS A 100 13.71 1.10 6.85
CA LYS A 100 13.27 0.81 8.24
C LYS A 100 11.99 1.54 8.68
N PHE A 101 11.60 2.59 7.96
CA PHE A 101 10.43 3.42 8.25
C PHE A 101 9.24 3.13 7.31
N CYS A 102 9.47 2.44 6.19
CA CYS A 102 8.46 2.28 5.15
C CYS A 102 7.56 1.10 5.45
N ALA A 103 6.24 1.29 5.28
CA ALA A 103 5.24 0.25 5.49
C ALA A 103 4.89 -0.53 4.21
N VAL A 104 5.45 -0.19 3.06
CA VAL A 104 5.26 -0.93 1.80
C VAL A 104 5.81 -2.36 1.94
N HIS A 105 5.17 -3.33 1.28
CA HIS A 105 5.62 -4.72 1.32
C HIS A 105 7.08 -4.84 0.85
N THR A 106 7.90 -5.60 1.58
CA THR A 106 9.29 -5.84 1.18
C THR A 106 9.39 -7.22 0.53
N GLY A 107 9.82 -7.29 -0.71
CA GLY A 107 9.89 -8.55 -1.47
C GLY A 107 10.56 -8.39 -2.83
N ASN A 108 10.63 -9.49 -3.58
CA ASN A 108 11.15 -9.47 -4.95
C ASN A 108 10.00 -9.72 -5.95
N PRO A 109 9.55 -8.71 -6.71
CA PRO A 109 8.48 -8.84 -7.70
C PRO A 109 8.88 -9.65 -8.94
N ARG A 110 10.09 -10.23 -8.98
CA ARG A 110 10.64 -11.05 -10.09
C ARG A 110 10.63 -10.34 -11.45
N GLY A 111 10.69 -9.01 -11.45
CA GLY A 111 10.69 -8.21 -12.67
C GLY A 111 9.32 -8.15 -13.37
N LEU A 112 8.24 -8.55 -12.71
CA LEU A 112 6.89 -8.36 -13.22
C LEU A 112 6.60 -6.86 -13.33
N VAL A 113 6.26 -6.42 -14.54
CA VAL A 113 5.86 -5.04 -14.85
C VAL A 113 4.61 -5.12 -15.71
N ASP A 114 3.55 -4.45 -15.27
CA ASP A 114 2.29 -4.40 -16.00
C ASP A 114 2.33 -3.30 -17.09
N PRO A 115 2.33 -3.66 -18.39
CA PRO A 115 2.38 -2.68 -19.47
C PRO A 115 1.09 -1.84 -19.60
N GLU A 116 -0.02 -2.29 -19.04
CA GLU A 116 -1.31 -1.58 -19.07
C GLU A 116 -1.50 -0.62 -17.88
N GLU A 117 -0.59 -0.64 -16.89
CA GLU A 117 -0.65 0.26 -15.73
C GLU A 117 -0.74 1.74 -16.15
N PRO A 118 0.08 2.28 -17.08
CA PRO A 118 -0.01 3.67 -17.49
C PRO A 118 -1.37 4.06 -18.08
N ARG A 119 -2.01 3.15 -18.83
CA ARG A 119 -3.34 3.37 -19.41
C ARG A 119 -4.40 3.49 -18.32
N ARG A 120 -4.37 2.59 -17.32
CA ARG A 120 -5.31 2.62 -16.19
C ARG A 120 -5.08 3.83 -15.28
N VAL A 121 -3.84 4.27 -15.11
CA VAL A 121 -3.52 5.51 -14.39
C VAL A 121 -4.09 6.74 -15.11
N ALA A 122 -4.03 6.78 -16.44
CA ALA A 122 -4.62 7.88 -17.21
C ALA A 122 -6.16 7.88 -17.24
N GLU A 123 -6.78 6.73 -16.97
CA GLU A 123 -8.24 6.57 -16.89
C GLU A 123 -8.83 7.01 -15.53
N ALA A 124 -8.01 6.96 -14.47
CA ALA A 124 -8.38 7.35 -13.11
C ALA A 124 -8.52 8.88 -12.93
#